data_AF-A0A4P9ZCE5-F1
#
_entry.id   AF-A0A4P9ZCE5-F1
#
_cell.length_a   1.000
_cell.length_b   1.000
_cell.length_c   1.000
_cell.angle_alpha   90.00
_cell.angle_beta   90.00
_cell.angle_gamma   90.00
#
_symmetry.space_group_name_H-M   'P 1'
#
loop_
_entity.id
_entity.type
_entity.pdbx_description
1 polymer ?
#
loop_
_entity_poly.entity_id
_entity_poly.type
_entity_poly.pdbx_seq_one_letter_code
_entity_poly.pdbx_strand_id
1 'polypeptide(L)'
;MSEPIPLIVTSDEFRPGYSLAADKDDSLEQDLARYGHLILAFTWLLFLITVNSLFQCWRWIIEPLAHTSETAALHAWLCETCESIDYLVVSAWCVYVAVWWWALLSWVGLKLFRQSKGIQT
;
A
#
# COMPACT_ATOMS: atom_id res chain seq x y z
N MET A 1 48.25 49.40 -7.12
CA MET A 1 47.55 49.26 -8.41
C MET A 1 46.83 47.93 -8.38
N SER A 2 45.51 48.03 -8.45
CA SER A 2 44.51 47.00 -8.21
C SER A 2 43.93 46.58 -9.54
N GLU A 3 44.06 45.30 -9.88
CA GLU A 3 43.24 44.68 -10.91
C GLU A 3 42.44 43.55 -10.24
N PRO A 4 41.13 43.74 -9.99
CA PRO A 4 40.28 42.69 -9.48
C PRO A 4 39.92 41.70 -10.59
N ILE A 5 39.80 40.43 -10.20
CA ILE A 5 39.38 39.30 -11.03
C ILE A 5 38.01 39.62 -11.66
N PRO A 6 37.79 39.36 -12.96
CA PRO A 6 36.47 39.57 -13.55
C PRO A 6 35.47 38.59 -12.92
N LEU A 7 34.52 39.14 -12.17
CA LEU A 7 33.31 38.44 -11.77
C LEU A 7 32.61 37.95 -13.04
N ILE A 8 32.39 36.64 -13.12
CA ILE A 8 31.47 36.05 -14.09
C ILE A 8 30.10 36.64 -13.73
N VAL A 9 29.70 37.68 -14.46
CA VAL A 9 28.32 38.13 -14.51
C VAL A 9 27.61 37.05 -15.31
N THR A 10 26.95 36.13 -14.61
CA THR A 10 25.87 35.34 -15.22
C THR A 10 24.85 36.35 -15.70
N SER A 11 24.91 36.65 -17.00
CA SER A 11 23.82 37.31 -17.71
C SER A 11 22.55 36.52 -17.42
N ASP A 12 21.57 37.19 -16.85
CA ASP A 12 20.16 36.77 -16.82
C ASP A 12 19.65 36.65 -18.27
N GLU A 13 20.15 35.65 -18.98
CA GLU A 13 19.54 35.14 -20.19
C GLU A 13 18.24 34.46 -19.77
N PHE A 14 17.18 35.27 -19.78
CA PHE A 14 15.87 34.93 -20.31
C PHE A 14 15.72 33.41 -20.60
N ARG A 15 15.20 32.67 -19.62
CA ARG A 15 14.69 31.30 -19.79
C ARG A 15 13.18 31.39 -20.03
N PRO A 16 12.68 31.42 -21.29
CA PRO A 16 11.27 31.23 -21.57
C PRO A 16 10.99 29.72 -21.43
N GLY A 17 10.83 29.25 -20.21
CA GLY A 17 10.59 27.83 -19.93
C GLY A 17 10.12 27.50 -18.53
N TYR A 18 10.14 28.46 -17.59
CA TYR A 18 9.79 28.21 -16.20
C TYR A 18 8.29 28.18 -15.91
N SER A 19 7.43 28.84 -16.70
CA SER A 19 5.99 28.87 -16.35
C SER A 19 5.23 27.60 -16.74
N LEU A 20 5.76 26.79 -17.68
CA LEU A 20 5.14 25.54 -18.12
C LEU A 20 5.66 24.31 -17.34
N ALA A 21 6.82 24.42 -16.71
CA ALA A 21 7.38 23.38 -15.84
C ALA A 21 6.88 23.52 -14.40
N ALA A 22 6.78 24.75 -13.86
CA ALA A 22 6.26 24.98 -12.51
C ALA A 22 4.80 24.50 -12.36
N ASP A 23 3.94 24.76 -13.36
CA ASP A 23 2.53 24.32 -13.36
C ASP A 23 2.41 22.78 -13.49
N LYS A 24 3.41 22.14 -14.10
CA LYS A 24 3.46 20.68 -14.32
C LYS A 24 4.05 19.94 -13.11
N ASP A 25 4.99 20.56 -12.40
CA ASP A 25 5.55 20.04 -11.16
C ASP A 25 4.55 20.20 -10.00
N ASP A 26 3.87 21.35 -9.89
CA ASP A 26 2.82 21.56 -8.87
C ASP A 26 1.65 20.57 -9.03
N SER A 27 1.24 20.28 -10.28
CA SER A 27 0.19 19.30 -10.55
C SER A 27 0.63 17.86 -10.27
N LEU A 28 1.88 17.51 -10.56
CA LEU A 28 2.44 16.19 -10.28
C LEU A 28 2.66 15.96 -8.79
N GLU A 29 3.11 16.98 -8.05
CA GLU A 29 3.19 16.95 -6.58
C GLU A 29 1.80 16.83 -5.93
N GLN A 30 0.80 17.53 -6.47
CA GLN A 30 -0.58 17.44 -5.99
C GLN A 30 -1.18 16.04 -6.25
N ASP A 31 -0.93 15.46 -7.42
CA ASP A 31 -1.38 14.10 -7.73
C ASP A 31 -0.63 13.06 -6.91
N LEU A 32 0.67 13.23 -6.68
CA LEU A 32 1.45 12.35 -5.80
C LEU A 32 0.94 12.40 -4.36
N ALA A 33 0.60 13.59 -3.86
CA ALA A 33 -0.02 13.76 -2.55
C ALA A 33 -1.39 13.06 -2.48
N ARG A 34 -2.22 13.14 -3.53
CA ARG A 34 -3.51 12.42 -3.60
C ARG A 34 -3.30 10.91 -3.57
N TYR A 35 -2.37 10.37 -4.36
CA TYR A 35 -2.05 8.94 -4.34
C TYR A 35 -1.54 8.50 -2.97
N GLY A 36 -0.70 9.31 -2.31
CA GLY A 36 -0.25 9.06 -0.95
C GLY A 36 -1.42 8.94 0.04
N HIS A 37 -2.38 9.86 -0.01
CA HIS A 37 -3.58 9.80 0.83
C HIS A 37 -4.48 8.60 0.49
N LEU A 38 -4.63 8.25 -0.79
CA LEU A 38 -5.39 7.08 -1.21
C LEU A 38 -4.76 5.78 -0.71
N ILE A 39 -3.44 5.66 -0.81
CA ILE A 39 -2.69 4.51 -0.27
C ILE A 39 -2.86 4.45 1.25
N LEU A 40 -2.77 5.59 1.95
CA LEU A 40 -2.96 5.64 3.40
C LEU A 40 -4.39 5.22 3.79
N ALA A 41 -5.41 5.73 3.10
CA ALA A 41 -6.80 5.36 3.35
C ALA A 41 -7.04 3.88 3.08
N PHE A 42 -6.50 3.35 1.97
CA PHE A 42 -6.64 1.95 1.60
C PHE A 42 -5.93 1.02 2.59
N THR A 43 -4.72 1.37 3.01
CA THR A 43 -3.97 0.58 4.01
C THR A 43 -4.66 0.56 5.37
N TRP A 44 -5.23 1.69 5.82
CA TRP A 44 -6.04 1.74 7.03
C TRP A 44 -7.32 0.92 6.92
N LEU A 45 -8.03 1.02 5.80
CA LEU A 45 -9.24 0.26 5.55
C LEU A 45 -8.95 -1.25 5.54
N LEU A 46 -7.88 -1.66 4.86
CA LEU A 46 -7.43 -3.04 4.80
C LEU A 46 -7.05 -3.55 6.20
N PHE A 47 -6.33 -2.75 6.99
CA PHE A 47 -6.02 -3.07 8.38
C PHE A 47 -7.28 -3.30 9.22
N LEU A 48 -8.26 -2.39 9.16
CA LEU A 48 -9.52 -2.51 9.91
C LEU A 48 -10.32 -3.75 9.52
N ILE A 49 -10.46 -4.03 8.22
CA ILE A 49 -11.16 -5.23 7.74
C ILE A 49 -10.43 -6.49 8.23
N THR A 50 -9.11 -6.51 8.14
CA THR A 50 -8.31 -7.67 8.56
C THR A 50 -8.44 -7.94 10.05
N VAL A 51 -8.33 -6.91 10.88
CA VAL A 51 -8.50 -7.03 12.33
C VAL A 51 -9.91 -7.52 12.65
N ASN A 52 -10.93 -6.93 12.02
CA ASN A 52 -12.32 -7.34 12.23
C ASN A 52 -12.53 -8.82 11.88
N SER A 53 -12.06 -9.27 10.72
CA SER A 53 -12.19 -10.66 10.28
C SER A 53 -11.37 -11.64 11.12
N LEU A 54 -10.18 -11.27 11.58
CA LEU A 54 -9.36 -12.13 12.45
C LEU A 54 -9.99 -12.34 13.84
N PHE A 55 -10.62 -11.31 14.40
CA PHE A 55 -11.28 -11.38 15.70
C PHE A 55 -12.77 -11.73 15.61
N GLN A 56 -13.30 -11.96 14.40
CA GLN A 56 -14.72 -12.21 14.14
C GLN A 56 -15.62 -11.17 14.83
N CYS A 57 -15.25 -9.89 14.79
CA CYS A 57 -15.96 -8.84 15.53
C CYS A 57 -17.42 -8.70 15.07
N TRP A 58 -17.73 -9.04 13.81
CA TRP A 58 -19.09 -9.10 13.28
C TRP A 58 -20.00 -10.02 14.10
N ARG A 59 -19.49 -11.13 14.61
CA ARG A 59 -20.30 -12.09 15.38
C ARG A 59 -20.89 -11.45 16.63
N TRP A 60 -20.09 -10.65 17.33
CA TRP A 60 -20.51 -9.90 18.52
C TRP A 60 -21.51 -8.78 18.22
N ILE A 61 -21.38 -8.13 17.06
CA ILE A 61 -22.27 -7.04 16.65
C ILE A 61 -23.66 -7.57 16.30
N ILE A 62 -23.72 -8.76 15.69
CA ILE A 62 -24.94 -9.35 15.15
C ILE A 62 -25.70 -10.16 16.21
N GLU A 63 -25.01 -10.65 17.24
CA GLU A 63 -25.57 -11.43 18.37
C GLU A 63 -26.88 -10.91 18.99
N PRO A 64 -27.08 -9.60 19.25
CA PRO A 64 -28.36 -9.11 19.78
C PRO A 64 -29.56 -9.37 18.85
N LEU A 65 -29.36 -9.51 17.53
CA LEU A 65 -30.44 -9.82 16.59
C LEU A 65 -30.93 -11.28 16.72
N ALA A 66 -30.16 -12.16 17.37
CA ALA A 66 -30.57 -13.53 17.62
C ALA A 66 -31.67 -13.65 18.70
N HIS A 67 -31.88 -12.60 19.50
CA HIS A 67 -32.75 -12.65 20.68
C HIS A 67 -34.23 -12.42 20.33
N THR A 68 -34.52 -11.90 19.14
CA THR A 68 -35.89 -11.62 18.68
C THR A 68 -36.27 -12.63 17.59
N SER A 69 -37.41 -13.31 17.75
CA SER A 69 -37.87 -14.34 16.81
C SER A 69 -38.17 -13.81 15.40
N GLU A 70 -38.56 -12.52 15.27
CA GLU A 70 -38.78 -11.88 13.97
C GLU A 70 -37.48 -11.62 13.20
N THR A 71 -36.35 -11.43 13.88
CA THR A 71 -35.06 -11.13 13.25
C THR A 71 -34.15 -12.34 13.11
N ALA A 72 -34.59 -13.53 13.54
CA ALA A 72 -33.79 -14.76 13.50
C ALA A 72 -33.36 -15.16 12.08
N ALA A 73 -34.25 -15.00 11.08
CA ALA A 73 -33.93 -15.28 9.68
C ALA A 73 -32.88 -14.30 9.12
N LEU A 74 -33.00 -13.01 9.48
CA LEU A 74 -32.02 -11.99 9.11
C LEU A 74 -30.66 -12.27 9.76
N HIS A 75 -30.65 -12.64 11.04
CA HIS A 75 -29.43 -13.02 11.77
C HIS A 75 -28.70 -14.18 11.08
N ALA A 76 -29.41 -15.24 10.70
CA ALA A 76 -28.82 -16.39 10.02
C ALA A 76 -28.15 -16.01 8.70
N TRP A 77 -28.85 -15.23 7.86
CA TRP A 77 -28.30 -14.75 6.58
C TRP A 77 -27.08 -13.83 6.77
N LEU A 78 -27.14 -12.94 7.76
CA LEU A 78 -26.05 -12.01 8.05
C LEU A 78 -24.81 -12.76 8.58
N CYS A 79 -25.01 -13.76 9.44
CA CYS A 79 -23.95 -14.59 9.98
C CYS A 79 -23.25 -15.38 8.87
N GLU A 80 -24.00 -16.03 7.97
CA GLU A 80 -23.45 -16.78 6.84
C GLU A 80 -22.67 -15.88 5.88
N THR A 81 -23.18 -14.68 5.63
CA THR A 81 -22.52 -13.70 4.76
C THR A 81 -21.22 -13.18 5.38
N CYS A 82 -21.25 -12.80 6.66
CA CYS A 82 -20.06 -12.34 7.38
C CYS A 82 -18.99 -13.43 7.48
N GLU A 83 -19.38 -14.67 7.77
CA GLU A 83 -18.45 -15.80 7.84
C GLU A 83 -17.81 -16.10 6.49
N SER A 84 -18.59 -16.00 5.40
CA SER A 84 -18.07 -16.14 4.04
C SER A 84 -17.06 -15.05 3.68
N ILE A 85 -17.31 -13.79 4.09
CA ILE A 85 -16.40 -12.67 3.90
C ILE A 85 -15.11 -12.90 4.70
N ASP A 86 -15.23 -13.28 5.97
CA ASP A 86 -14.08 -13.51 6.84
C ASP A 86 -13.19 -14.64 6.28
N TYR A 87 -13.78 -15.71 5.78
CA TYR A 87 -13.06 -16.80 5.10
C TYR A 87 -12.30 -16.29 3.86
N LEU A 88 -12.93 -15.46 3.02
CA LEU A 88 -12.29 -14.87 1.85
C LEU A 88 -11.12 -13.96 2.23
N VAL A 89 -11.30 -13.10 3.24
CA VAL A 89 -10.26 -12.18 3.71
C VAL A 89 -9.06 -12.96 4.25
N VAL A 90 -9.28 -13.95 5.12
CA VAL A 90 -8.21 -14.75 5.71
C VAL A 90 -7.48 -15.59 4.65
N SER A 91 -8.22 -16.20 3.72
CA SER A 91 -7.62 -16.99 2.63
C SER A 91 -6.78 -16.12 1.69
N ALA A 92 -7.24 -14.92 1.33
CA ALA A 92 -6.46 -13.98 0.54
C ALA A 92 -5.15 -13.58 1.25
N TRP A 93 -5.19 -13.36 2.57
CA TRP A 93 -4.00 -13.12 3.37
C TRP A 93 -3.01 -14.29 3.37
N CYS A 94 -3.50 -15.52 3.52
CA CYS A 94 -2.66 -16.72 3.44
C CYS A 94 -1.94 -16.82 2.08
N VAL A 95 -2.66 -16.57 0.99
CA VAL A 95 -2.09 -16.55 -0.37
C VAL A 95 -1.02 -15.45 -0.49
N TYR A 96 -1.32 -14.24 -0.01
CA TYR A 96 -0.35 -13.14 0.01
C TYR A 96 0.94 -13.52 0.73
N VAL A 97 0.82 -14.10 1.93
CA VAL A 97 1.97 -14.56 2.73
C VAL A 97 2.75 -15.65 1.98
N ALA A 98 2.06 -16.62 1.36
CA ALA A 98 2.71 -17.69 0.59
C ALA A 98 3.51 -17.14 -0.60
N VAL A 99 2.96 -16.19 -1.35
CA VAL A 99 3.65 -15.52 -2.47
C VAL A 99 4.87 -14.74 -1.97
N TRP A 100 4.75 -14.07 -0.82
CA TRP A 100 5.86 -13.34 -0.22
C TRP A 100 7.00 -14.27 0.20
N TRP A 101 6.69 -15.40 0.85
CA TRP A 101 7.67 -16.44 1.17
C TRP A 101 8.33 -17.03 -0.07
N TRP A 102 7.55 -17.27 -1.12
CA TRP A 102 8.07 -17.76 -2.39
C TRP A 102 9.09 -16.78 -2.99
N ALA A 103 8.78 -15.48 -2.97
CA ALA A 103 9.70 -14.44 -3.44
C ALA A 103 11.00 -14.39 -2.63
N LEU A 104 10.94 -14.53 -1.29
CA LEU A 104 12.12 -14.58 -0.42
C LEU A 104 12.99 -15.81 -0.72
N LEU A 105 12.39 -16.99 -0.85
CA LEU A 105 13.13 -18.22 -1.17
C LEU A 105 13.78 -18.13 -2.55
N SER A 106 13.07 -17.59 -3.54
CA SER A 106 13.62 -17.33 -4.88
C SER A 106 14.83 -16.38 -4.82
N TRP A 107 14.72 -15.29 -4.05
CA TRP A 107 15.81 -14.33 -3.87
C TRP A 107 17.05 -14.96 -3.19
N VAL A 108 16.84 -15.71 -2.11
CA VAL A 108 17.92 -16.42 -1.39
C VAL A 108 18.58 -17.45 -2.30
N GLY A 109 17.80 -18.23 -3.04
CA GLY A 109 18.31 -19.18 -4.02
C GLY A 109 19.21 -18.51 -5.06
N LEU A 110 18.76 -17.39 -5.63
CA LEU A 110 19.53 -16.64 -6.63
C LEU A 110 20.85 -16.08 -6.06
N LYS A 111 20.85 -15.66 -4.79
CA LYS A 111 22.06 -15.21 -4.08
C LYS A 111 23.04 -16.36 -3.81
N LEU A 112 22.55 -17.53 -3.40
CA LEU A 112 23.38 -18.73 -3.18
C LEU A 112 24.07 -19.17 -4.48
N PHE A 113 23.35 -19.20 -5.61
CA PHE A 113 23.93 -19.54 -6.91
C PHE A 113 24.94 -18.50 -7.41
N ARG A 114 24.78 -17.23 -7.03
CA ARG A 114 25.75 -16.18 -7.38
C ARG A 114 27.06 -16.33 -6.62
N GLN A 115 27.03 -16.78 -5.37
CA GLN A 115 28.24 -17.02 -4.58
C GLN A 115 28.93 -18.34 -4.89
N SER A 116 28.20 -19.38 -5.34
CA SER A 116 28.82 -20.66 -5.71
C SER A 116 29.68 -20.58 -6.99
N LYS A 117 29.40 -19.62 -7.88
CA LYS A 117 30.19 -19.38 -9.11
C LYS A 117 31.47 -18.56 -8.89
N GLY A 118 31.71 -18.03 -7.68
CA GLY A 118 32.86 -17.16 -7.36
C GLY A 118 34.11 -17.88 -6.85
N ILE A 119 34.08 -19.21 -6.70
CA ILE A 119 35.26 -20.02 -6.34
C ILE A 119 35.62 -20.87 -7.56
N GLN A 120 36.22 -20.24 -8.55
CA GLN A 120 37.03 -20.94 -9.54
C GLN A 120 38.49 -20.67 -9.17
N THR A 121 39.01 -21.49 -8.26
CA THR A 121 40.46 -21.77 -8.14
C THR A 121 40.93 -22.57 -9.33
#